data_AF-A0A0C2YZ73-F1
#
_entry.id   AF-A0A0C2YZ73-F1
#
_cell.length_a   1.000
_cell.length_b   1.000
_cell.length_c   1.000
_cell.angle_alpha   90.00
_cell.angle_beta   90.00
_cell.angle_gamma   90.00
#
_symmetry.space_group_name_H-M   'P 1'
#
loop_
_entity.id
_entity.type
_entity.pdbx_description
1 polymer ?
#
loop_
_entity_poly.entity_id
_entity_poly.type
_entity_poly.pdbx_seq_one_letter_code
_entity_poly.pdbx_strand_id
1 'polypeptide(L)'
;MDELTEARVELARLENQEKQLIEQLYNVRTAVRAQRIKLDELIRRTHAPIDRLPNELLLRIIELSIHASVLAFPSCDVHRHRKLELACVSRHWRDMVLGFPRLWTTIRVSPTWSEPFVKAHVARSCQSPLDIEICAQDVTQSFRASMDILANCAQRWRSFTIRSGPFYGHCVLSVLLERMEHDVFPSLTHVSVRGVPSNSADKFSLFCSERCPHLRI
;
A
#
# COMPACT_ATOMS: atom_id res chain seq x y z
N MET A 1 -13.28 35.66 73.59
CA MET A 1 -12.35 34.72 72.92
C MET A 1 -11.77 35.50 71.74
N ASP A 2 -10.46 35.50 71.58
CA ASP A 2 -9.73 36.41 70.68
C ASP A 2 -9.78 35.90 69.23
N GLU A 3 -10.31 36.69 68.29
CA GLU A 3 -10.49 36.35 66.86
C GLU A 3 -9.17 35.89 66.21
N LEU A 4 -8.04 36.43 66.66
CA LEU A 4 -6.71 36.02 66.20
C LEU A 4 -6.39 34.56 66.56
N THR A 5 -6.88 34.09 67.72
CA THR A 5 -6.65 32.72 68.18
C THR A 5 -7.47 31.72 67.37
N GLU A 6 -8.71 32.08 67.03
CA GLU A 6 -9.58 31.27 66.18
C GLU A 6 -9.04 31.16 64.74
N ALA A 7 -8.59 32.28 64.16
CA ALA A 7 -7.95 32.29 62.84
C ALA A 7 -6.67 31.43 62.78
N ARG A 8 -5.88 31.39 63.86
CA ARG A 8 -4.67 30.55 63.94
C ARG A 8 -4.99 29.06 64.01
N VAL A 9 -6.03 28.69 64.76
CA VAL A 9 -6.49 27.29 64.85
C VAL A 9 -6.99 26.82 63.48
N GLU A 10 -7.77 27.66 62.79
CA GLU A 10 -8.30 27.31 61.47
C GLU A 10 -7.20 27.22 60.40
N LEU A 11 -6.21 28.12 60.42
CA LEU A 11 -5.04 28.01 59.52
C LEU A 11 -4.29 26.69 59.72
N ALA A 12 -3.99 26.33 60.98
CA ALA A 12 -3.31 25.07 61.28
C ALA A 12 -4.14 23.83 60.84
N ARG A 13 -5.47 23.91 60.94
CA ARG A 13 -6.38 22.88 60.44
C ARG A 13 -6.27 22.72 58.93
N LEU A 14 -6.29 23.83 58.18
CA LEU A 14 -6.19 23.83 56.72
C LEU A 14 -4.82 23.36 56.22
N GLU A 15 -3.72 23.76 56.87
CA GLU A 15 -2.36 23.29 56.52
C GLU A 15 -2.20 21.78 56.72
N ASN A 16 -2.79 21.23 57.80
CA ASN A 16 -2.82 19.77 57.99
C ASN A 16 -3.67 19.06 56.93
N GLN A 17 -4.80 19.66 56.55
CA GLN A 17 -5.66 19.13 55.49
C GLN A 17 -4.95 19.16 54.13
N GLU A 18 -4.19 20.21 53.82
CA GLU A 18 -3.37 20.30 52.61
C GLU A 18 -2.32 19.19 52.57
N LYS A 19 -1.58 18.99 53.68
CA LYS A 19 -0.59 17.89 53.79
C LYS A 19 -1.23 16.51 53.54
N GLN A 20 -2.39 16.25 54.14
CA GLN A 20 -3.12 14.99 53.93
C GLN A 20 -3.56 14.82 52.48
N LEU A 21 -4.09 15.87 51.84
CA LEU A 21 -4.52 15.82 50.45
C LEU A 21 -3.35 15.57 49.50
N ILE A 22 -2.19 16.17 49.75
CA ILE A 22 -0.97 15.94 48.96
C ILE A 22 -0.53 14.47 49.07
N GLU A 23 -0.56 13.90 50.28
CA GLU A 23 -0.21 12.49 50.50
C GLU A 23 -1.20 11.54 49.81
N GLN A 24 -2.50 11.79 49.94
CA GLN A 24 -3.52 11.02 49.23
C GLN A 24 -3.35 11.09 47.71
N LEU A 25 -3.07 12.28 47.18
CA LEU A 25 -2.89 12.49 45.75
C LEU A 25 -1.63 11.78 45.24
N TYR A 26 -0.56 11.75 46.02
CA TYR A 26 0.63 10.95 45.73
C TYR A 26 0.32 9.45 45.67
N ASN A 27 -0.41 8.93 46.66
CA ASN A 27 -0.80 7.52 46.72
C ASN A 27 -1.68 7.11 45.53
N VAL A 28 -2.69 7.94 45.21
CA VAL A 28 -3.56 7.71 44.05
C VAL A 28 -2.77 7.73 42.74
N ARG A 29 -1.87 8.70 42.54
CA ARG A 29 -1.03 8.76 41.33
C ARG A 29 -0.15 7.50 41.18
N THR A 30 0.41 7.03 42.29
CA THR A 30 1.23 5.83 42.32
C THR A 30 0.41 4.58 41.97
N ALA A 31 -0.78 4.44 42.56
CA ALA A 31 -1.71 3.36 42.26
C ALA A 31 -2.17 3.38 40.79
N VAL A 32 -2.50 4.55 40.24
CA VAL A 32 -2.85 4.71 38.82
C VAL A 32 -1.70 4.29 37.91
N ARG A 33 -0.45 4.68 38.24
CA ARG A 33 0.73 4.27 37.47
C ARG A 33 0.92 2.75 37.52
N ALA A 34 0.80 2.13 38.69
CA ALA A 34 0.90 0.68 38.85
C ALA A 34 -0.19 -0.05 38.04
N GLN A 35 -1.42 0.45 38.07
CA GLN A 35 -2.54 -0.16 37.35
C GLN A 35 -2.40 -0.01 35.84
N ARG A 36 -1.86 1.12 35.34
CA ARG A 36 -1.52 1.30 33.92
C ARG A 36 -0.48 0.28 33.45
N ILE A 37 0.58 0.06 34.23
CA ILE A 37 1.60 -0.96 33.94
C ILE A 37 0.96 -2.34 33.85
N LYS A 38 0.13 -2.71 34.83
CA LYS A 38 -0.59 -4.00 34.84
C LYS A 38 -1.51 -4.17 33.63
N LEU A 39 -2.22 -3.11 33.24
CA LEU A 39 -3.09 -3.13 32.06
C LEU A 39 -2.28 -3.33 30.77
N ASP A 40 -1.16 -2.62 30.61
CA ASP A 40 -0.27 -2.78 29.46
C ASP A 40 0.30 -4.21 29.38
N GLU A 41 0.64 -4.82 30.51
CA GLU A 41 1.06 -6.24 30.56
C GLU A 41 -0.06 -7.20 30.14
N LEU A 42 -1.30 -6.99 30.61
CA LEU A 42 -2.44 -7.82 30.25
C LEU A 42 -2.80 -7.70 28.77
N ILE A 43 -2.77 -6.47 28.22
CA ILE A 43 -2.98 -6.23 26.79
C ILE A 43 -1.89 -6.92 25.97
N ARG A 44 -0.62 -6.83 26.37
CA ARG A 44 0.49 -7.52 25.69
C ARG A 44 0.35 -9.04 25.70
N ARG A 45 -0.14 -9.62 26.80
CA ARG A 45 -0.41 -11.07 26.90
C ARG A 45 -1.61 -11.49 26.04
N THR A 46 -2.54 -10.57 25.83
CA THR A 46 -3.74 -10.80 25.03
C THR A 46 -3.42 -10.45 23.57
N HIS A 47 -2.70 -11.33 22.89
CA HIS A 47 -2.55 -11.24 21.43
C HIS A 47 -3.94 -11.18 20.79
N ALA A 48 -4.16 -10.23 19.88
CA ALA A 48 -5.37 -10.24 19.07
C ALA A 48 -5.44 -11.61 18.37
N PRO A 49 -6.63 -12.21 18.20
CA PRO A 49 -6.74 -13.53 17.57
C PRO A 49 -6.01 -13.63 16.23
N ILE A 50 -5.90 -12.52 15.50
CA ILE A 50 -5.23 -12.40 14.21
C ILE A 50 -3.70 -12.49 14.30
N ASP A 51 -3.11 -12.10 15.44
CA ASP A 51 -1.65 -12.19 15.69
C ASP A 51 -1.20 -13.63 15.96
N ARG A 52 -2.15 -14.56 16.14
CA ARG A 52 -1.87 -16.00 16.29
C ARG A 52 -1.84 -16.74 14.96
N LEU A 53 -2.20 -16.07 13.87
CA LEU A 53 -2.16 -16.68 12.55
C LEU A 53 -0.71 -16.86 12.10
N PRO A 54 -0.35 -18.03 11.54
CA PRO A 54 0.87 -18.17 10.76
C PRO A 54 0.94 -17.10 9.66
N ASN A 55 2.15 -16.64 9.37
CA ASN A 55 2.40 -15.58 8.37
C ASN A 55 1.80 -15.95 7.00
N GLU A 56 1.81 -17.23 6.65
CA GLU A 56 1.26 -17.74 5.39
C GLU A 56 -0.25 -17.50 5.29
N LEU A 57 -0.99 -17.71 6.39
CA LEU A 57 -2.43 -17.50 6.43
C LEU A 57 -2.76 -16.00 6.42
N LEU A 58 -2.03 -15.20 7.20
CA LEU A 58 -2.20 -13.76 7.20
C LEU A 58 -1.95 -13.17 5.81
N LEU A 59 -0.88 -13.60 5.15
CA LEU A 59 -0.56 -13.20 3.78
C LEU A 59 -1.65 -13.61 2.79
N ARG A 60 -2.18 -14.83 2.94
CA ARG A 60 -3.29 -15.29 2.09
C ARG A 60 -4.54 -14.44 2.27
N ILE A 61 -4.86 -14.01 3.49
CA ILE A 61 -5.96 -13.08 3.77
C ILE A 61 -5.71 -11.72 3.11
N ILE A 62 -4.48 -11.19 3.21
CA ILE A 62 -4.08 -9.93 2.58
C ILE A 62 -4.25 -10.01 1.05
N GLU A 63 -3.75 -11.07 0.42
CA GLU A 63 -3.88 -11.33 -1.03
C GLU A 63 -5.35 -11.34 -1.46
N LEU A 64 -6.17 -12.14 -0.77
CA LEU A 64 -7.60 -12.26 -1.07
C LEU A 64 -8.31 -10.93 -0.88
N SER A 65 -7.95 -10.16 0.15
CA SER A 65 -8.54 -8.85 0.40
C SER A 65 -8.22 -7.87 -0.73
N ILE A 66 -6.96 -7.81 -1.18
CA ILE A 66 -6.57 -6.95 -2.31
C ILE A 66 -7.31 -7.38 -3.58
N HIS A 67 -7.35 -8.68 -3.87
CA HIS A 67 -8.02 -9.19 -5.05
C HIS A 67 -9.53 -8.92 -5.05
N ALA A 68 -10.21 -9.15 -3.92
CA ALA A 68 -11.63 -8.88 -3.77
C ALA A 68 -11.97 -7.41 -3.99
N SER A 69 -11.15 -6.49 -3.47
CA SER A 69 -11.36 -5.04 -3.68
C SER A 69 -11.29 -4.67 -5.16
N VAL A 70 -10.40 -5.31 -5.92
CA VAL A 70 -10.19 -5.03 -7.35
C VAL A 70 -11.35 -5.52 -8.20
N LEU A 71 -11.91 -6.68 -7.85
CA LEU A 71 -13.10 -7.20 -8.51
C LEU A 71 -14.34 -6.33 -8.20
N ALA A 72 -14.49 -5.90 -6.95
CA ALA A 72 -15.63 -5.09 -6.52
C ALA A 72 -15.60 -3.67 -7.14
N PHE A 73 -14.41 -3.11 -7.27
CA PHE A 73 -14.20 -1.75 -7.75
C PHE A 73 -13.07 -1.75 -8.79
N PRO A 74 -13.38 -1.93 -10.08
CA PRO A 74 -12.38 -1.96 -11.16
C PRO A 74 -11.65 -0.63 -11.40
N SER A 75 -11.77 0.36 -10.51
CA SER A 75 -11.10 1.64 -10.66
C SER A 75 -9.58 1.48 -10.49
N CYS A 76 -8.85 2.41 -11.12
CA CYS A 76 -7.41 2.27 -11.32
C CYS A 76 -6.60 2.18 -10.01
N ASP A 77 -7.13 2.64 -8.87
CA ASP A 77 -6.36 2.86 -7.64
C ASP A 77 -6.69 1.96 -6.45
N VAL A 78 -7.61 1.03 -6.59
CA VAL A 78 -8.07 0.24 -5.44
C VAL A 78 -6.95 -0.62 -4.85
N HIS A 79 -6.06 -1.15 -5.70
CA HIS A 79 -4.87 -1.87 -5.23
C HIS A 79 -3.99 -1.01 -4.31
N ARG A 80 -3.78 0.26 -4.66
CA ARG A 80 -2.92 1.18 -3.91
C ARG A 80 -3.53 1.48 -2.55
N HIS A 81 -4.79 1.89 -2.54
CA HIS A 81 -5.49 2.25 -1.31
C HIS A 81 -5.58 1.05 -0.38
N ARG A 82 -5.94 -0.12 -0.92
CA ARG A 82 -6.09 -1.32 -0.10
C ARG A 82 -4.77 -1.76 0.54
N LYS A 83 -3.66 -1.73 -0.20
CA LYS A 83 -2.32 -2.03 0.37
C LYS A 83 -1.96 -1.07 1.51
N LEU A 84 -2.26 0.23 1.34
CA LEU A 84 -2.00 1.24 2.37
C LEU A 84 -2.85 1.02 3.62
N GLU A 85 -4.15 0.79 3.45
CA GLU A 85 -5.06 0.48 4.56
C GLU A 85 -4.57 -0.73 5.37
N LEU A 86 -4.22 -1.82 4.69
CA LEU A 86 -3.74 -3.04 5.34
C LEU A 86 -2.39 -2.81 6.04
N ALA A 87 -1.49 -2.02 5.44
CA ALA A 87 -0.21 -1.65 6.05
C ALA A 87 -0.35 -0.71 7.28
N CYS A 88 -1.50 -0.05 7.45
CA CYS A 88 -1.78 0.83 8.59
C CYS A 88 -2.40 0.09 9.80
N VAL A 89 -2.76 -1.19 9.67
CA VAL A 89 -3.40 -1.97 10.76
C VAL A 89 -2.45 -2.17 11.94
N SER A 90 -1.24 -2.65 11.68
CA SER A 90 -0.22 -2.89 12.71
C SER A 90 1.17 -2.96 12.08
N ARG A 91 2.23 -2.93 12.91
CA ARG A 91 3.62 -3.12 12.42
C ARG A 91 3.78 -4.48 11.73
N HIS A 92 3.19 -5.53 12.29
CA HIS A 92 3.26 -6.87 11.71
C HIS A 92 2.59 -6.92 10.33
N TRP A 93 1.39 -6.36 10.18
CA TRP A 93 0.71 -6.27 8.89
C TRP A 93 1.49 -5.44 7.87
N ARG A 94 2.08 -4.33 8.29
CA ARG A 94 2.95 -3.52 7.44
C ARG A 94 4.13 -4.33 6.93
N ASP A 95 4.81 -5.07 7.80
CA ASP A 95 5.97 -5.87 7.43
C ASP A 95 5.56 -6.99 6.46
N MET A 96 4.38 -7.59 6.64
CA MET A 96 3.78 -8.54 5.69
C MET A 96 3.42 -7.91 4.35
N VAL A 97 2.83 -6.71 4.33
CA VAL A 97 2.46 -6.04 3.07
C VAL A 97 3.72 -5.61 2.30
N LEU A 98 4.71 -5.04 2.98
CA LEU A 98 5.91 -4.50 2.36
C LEU A 98 6.95 -5.58 2.02
N GLY A 99 7.01 -6.66 2.79
CA GLY A 99 8.07 -7.67 2.71
C GLY A 99 7.81 -8.80 1.72
N PHE A 100 6.60 -8.96 1.19
CA PHE A 100 6.25 -10.08 0.32
C PHE A 100 6.11 -9.66 -1.16
N PRO A 101 7.04 -10.09 -2.04
CA PRO A 101 7.11 -9.59 -3.42
C PRO A 101 5.87 -9.81 -4.27
N ARG A 102 5.16 -10.92 -4.03
CA ARG A 102 3.92 -11.29 -4.73
C ARG A 102 2.79 -10.28 -4.61
N LEU A 103 2.81 -9.43 -3.57
CA LEU A 103 1.84 -8.35 -3.44
C LEU A 103 2.14 -7.17 -4.38
N TRP A 104 3.33 -7.12 -4.98
CA TRP A 104 3.83 -5.99 -5.76
C TRP A 104 4.04 -6.31 -7.24
N THR A 105 3.60 -7.50 -7.71
CA THR A 105 3.78 -7.93 -9.10
C THR A 105 2.86 -7.26 -10.10
N THR A 106 1.69 -6.80 -9.66
CA THR A 106 0.75 -6.07 -10.50
C THR A 106 1.05 -4.57 -10.41
N ILE A 107 1.49 -3.98 -11.52
CA ILE A 107 1.86 -2.57 -11.62
C ILE A 107 0.92 -1.89 -12.59
N ARG A 108 0.28 -0.80 -12.13
CA ARG A 108 -0.58 0.01 -12.98
C ARG A 108 0.10 1.32 -13.35
N VAL A 109 -0.11 1.77 -14.58
CA VAL A 109 0.25 3.13 -14.99
C VAL A 109 -1.05 3.88 -15.25
N SER A 110 -1.40 4.77 -14.33
CA SER A 110 -2.57 5.64 -14.40
C SER A 110 -2.19 7.06 -13.97
N PRO A 111 -3.01 8.08 -14.28
CA PRO A 111 -2.74 9.47 -13.89
C PRO A 111 -2.53 9.67 -12.37
N THR A 112 -3.07 8.76 -11.58
CA THR A 112 -3.05 8.74 -10.11
C THR A 112 -1.83 8.04 -9.51
N TRP A 113 -1.05 7.30 -10.30
CA TRP A 113 0.19 6.67 -9.86
C TRP A 113 1.36 7.59 -10.13
N SER A 114 2.09 7.93 -9.07
CA SER A 114 3.31 8.71 -9.19
C SER A 114 4.49 7.80 -9.56
N GLU A 115 5.49 8.38 -10.22
CA GLU A 115 6.74 7.69 -10.58
C GLU A 115 7.40 6.98 -9.36
N PRO A 116 7.52 7.60 -8.16
CA PRO A 116 8.07 6.91 -7.00
C PRO A 116 7.27 5.67 -6.58
N PHE A 117 5.95 5.68 -6.82
CA PHE A 117 5.08 4.56 -6.46
C PHE A 117 5.25 3.38 -7.42
N VAL A 118 5.45 3.64 -8.72
CA VAL A 118 5.84 2.64 -9.73
C VAL A 118 7.21 2.05 -9.38
N LYS A 119 8.19 2.91 -9.08
CA LYS A 119 9.53 2.48 -8.65
C LYS A 119 9.49 1.58 -7.42
N ALA A 120 8.64 1.91 -6.44
CA ALA A 120 8.46 1.09 -5.25
C ALA A 120 7.85 -0.28 -5.56
N HIS A 121 6.93 -0.38 -6.53
CA HIS A 121 6.40 -1.67 -6.98
C HIS A 121 7.48 -2.51 -7.65
N VAL A 122 8.23 -1.94 -8.59
CA VAL A 122 9.32 -2.64 -9.27
C VAL A 122 10.35 -3.14 -8.24
N ALA A 123 10.78 -2.29 -7.31
CA ALA A 123 11.75 -2.67 -6.28
C ALA A 123 11.23 -3.81 -5.38
N ARG A 124 9.99 -3.70 -4.88
CA ARG A 124 9.42 -4.70 -3.95
C ARG A 124 9.03 -6.01 -4.62
N SER A 125 8.76 -6.00 -5.92
CA SER A 125 8.48 -7.23 -6.69
C SER A 125 9.70 -8.14 -6.86
N CYS A 126 10.90 -7.66 -6.52
CA CYS A 126 12.18 -8.39 -6.61
C CYS A 126 12.45 -8.93 -8.01
N GLN A 127 12.45 -10.25 -8.22
CA GLN A 127 12.62 -10.90 -9.52
C GLN A 127 11.32 -11.59 -10.01
N SER A 128 10.21 -11.36 -9.31
CA SER A 128 8.93 -11.99 -9.64
C SER A 128 8.41 -11.51 -11.01
N PRO A 129 7.70 -12.34 -11.78
CA PRO A 129 7.14 -11.89 -13.04
C PRO A 129 6.03 -10.85 -12.82
N LEU A 130 5.99 -9.84 -13.69
CA LEU A 130 5.17 -8.63 -13.54
C LEU A 130 3.93 -8.65 -14.44
N ASP A 131 2.81 -8.19 -13.91
CA ASP A 131 1.62 -7.87 -14.71
C ASP A 131 1.50 -6.36 -14.80
N ILE A 132 1.60 -5.85 -16.02
CA ILE A 132 1.56 -4.42 -16.30
C ILE A 132 0.18 -4.07 -16.87
N GLU A 133 -0.47 -3.07 -16.30
CA GLU A 133 -1.75 -2.56 -16.77
C GLU A 133 -1.67 -1.05 -17.00
N ILE A 134 -1.80 -0.65 -18.26
CA ILE A 134 -1.81 0.75 -18.67
C ILE A 134 -3.25 1.23 -18.72
N CYS A 135 -3.60 2.17 -17.84
CA CYS A 135 -4.90 2.84 -17.78
C CYS A 135 -4.71 4.34 -18.06
N ALA A 136 -4.19 4.66 -19.24
CA ALA A 136 -3.89 6.02 -19.63
C ALA A 136 -5.13 6.73 -20.19
N GLN A 137 -5.47 7.86 -19.59
CA GLN A 137 -6.43 8.84 -20.14
C GLN A 137 -5.72 10.01 -20.81
N ASP A 138 -4.38 10.08 -20.69
CA ASP A 138 -3.49 11.06 -21.33
C ASP A 138 -2.04 10.55 -21.26
N VAL A 139 -1.17 11.09 -22.12
CA VAL A 139 0.27 10.77 -22.25
C VAL A 139 1.11 11.89 -21.62
N THR A 140 0.97 12.03 -20.30
CA THR A 140 1.69 13.06 -19.53
C THR A 140 3.18 12.73 -19.34
N GLN A 141 3.94 13.68 -18.81
CA GLN A 141 5.34 13.44 -18.42
C GLN A 141 5.46 12.34 -17.35
N SER A 142 4.49 12.23 -16.43
CA SER A 142 4.48 11.17 -15.40
C SER A 142 4.22 9.78 -16.00
N PHE A 143 3.39 9.69 -17.05
CA PHE A 143 3.23 8.47 -17.83
C PHE A 143 4.56 8.04 -18.45
N ARG A 144 5.26 8.98 -19.11
CA ARG A 144 6.59 8.73 -19.69
C ARG A 144 7.57 8.24 -18.63
N ALA A 145 7.78 8.98 -17.54
CA ALA A 145 8.72 8.55 -16.50
C ALA A 145 8.39 7.15 -15.92
N SER A 146 7.11 6.83 -15.74
CA SER A 146 6.67 5.50 -15.30
C SER A 146 7.00 4.41 -16.32
N MET A 147 6.81 4.69 -17.62
CA MET A 147 7.15 3.73 -18.68
C MET A 147 8.65 3.48 -18.78
N ASP A 148 9.50 4.48 -18.56
CA ASP A 148 10.96 4.30 -18.55
C ASP A 148 11.39 3.34 -17.43
N ILE A 149 10.77 3.45 -16.25
CA ILE A 149 11.01 2.53 -15.14
C ILE A 149 10.59 1.11 -15.50
N LEU A 150 9.43 0.95 -16.15
CA LEU A 150 8.91 -0.36 -16.51
C LEU A 150 9.71 -1.02 -17.64
N ALA A 151 10.14 -0.26 -18.65
CA ALA A 151 10.96 -0.76 -19.76
C ALA A 151 12.27 -1.39 -19.25
N ASN A 152 12.90 -0.78 -18.24
CA ASN A 152 14.10 -1.32 -17.56
C ASN A 152 13.88 -2.70 -16.90
N CYS A 153 12.63 -3.17 -16.76
CA CYS A 153 12.31 -4.50 -16.27
C CYS A 153 11.42 -5.32 -17.23
N ALA A 154 11.39 -4.95 -18.52
CA ALA A 154 10.62 -5.61 -19.58
C ALA A 154 10.83 -7.13 -19.64
N GLN A 155 12.05 -7.59 -19.33
CA GLN A 155 12.41 -9.02 -19.33
C GLN A 155 11.55 -9.88 -18.40
N ARG A 156 10.97 -9.27 -17.36
CA ARG A 156 10.16 -9.93 -16.34
C ARG A 156 8.66 -9.80 -16.58
N TRP A 157 8.23 -9.12 -17.64
CA TRP A 157 6.81 -8.92 -17.89
C TRP A 157 6.16 -10.23 -18.29
N ARG A 158 5.13 -10.64 -17.56
CA ARG A 158 4.33 -11.84 -17.80
C ARG A 158 3.04 -11.53 -18.54
N SER A 159 2.42 -10.41 -18.19
CA SER A 159 1.18 -9.92 -18.79
C SER A 159 1.27 -8.42 -19.04
N PHE A 160 0.78 -7.97 -20.19
CA PHE A 160 0.74 -6.56 -20.56
C PHE A 160 -0.64 -6.19 -21.10
N THR A 161 -1.37 -5.35 -20.37
CA THR A 161 -2.73 -4.93 -20.75
C THR A 161 -2.79 -3.43 -20.95
N ILE A 162 -3.35 -2.99 -22.07
CA ILE A 162 -3.65 -1.59 -22.33
C ILE A 162 -5.16 -1.38 -22.30
N ARG A 163 -5.61 -0.43 -21.50
CA ARG A 163 -6.97 0.10 -21.45
C ARG A 163 -6.89 1.59 -21.69
N SER A 164 -7.21 2.01 -22.91
CA SER A 164 -7.26 3.43 -23.27
C SER A 164 -8.67 3.82 -23.67
N GLY A 165 -9.00 5.10 -23.49
CA GLY A 165 -10.18 5.69 -24.15
C GLY A 165 -9.96 5.82 -25.67
N PRO A 166 -11.04 5.95 -26.45
CA PRO A 166 -11.00 5.96 -27.92
C PRO A 166 -10.15 7.11 -28.48
N PHE A 167 -10.00 8.20 -27.75
CA PHE A 167 -9.26 9.41 -28.19
C PHE A 167 -7.76 9.36 -27.92
N TYR A 168 -7.30 8.55 -26.97
CA TYR A 168 -5.90 8.55 -26.50
C TYR A 168 -5.15 7.28 -26.87
N GLY A 169 -5.86 6.26 -27.38
CA GLY A 169 -5.28 4.94 -27.65
C GLY A 169 -4.10 4.99 -28.61
N HIS A 170 -4.21 5.81 -29.66
CA HIS A 170 -3.15 5.95 -30.65
C HIS A 170 -1.88 6.58 -30.06
N CYS A 171 -1.99 7.66 -29.29
CA CYS A 171 -0.85 8.34 -28.68
C CYS A 171 -0.15 7.47 -27.63
N VAL A 172 -0.93 6.71 -26.85
CA VAL A 172 -0.39 5.76 -25.87
C VAL A 172 0.40 4.67 -26.60
N LEU A 173 -0.18 4.06 -27.63
CA LEU A 173 0.50 3.03 -28.41
C LEU A 173 1.76 3.56 -29.10
N SER A 174 1.73 4.77 -29.68
CA SER A 174 2.90 5.33 -30.35
C SER A 174 4.08 5.52 -29.39
N VAL A 175 3.83 6.04 -28.18
CA VAL A 175 4.88 6.20 -27.16
C VAL A 175 5.40 4.86 -26.65
N LEU A 176 4.52 3.86 -26.52
CA LEU A 176 4.95 2.50 -26.13
C LEU A 176 5.84 1.87 -27.20
N LEU A 177 5.44 1.96 -28.48
CA LEU A 177 6.21 1.42 -29.60
C LEU A 177 7.58 2.08 -29.74
N GLU A 178 7.64 3.42 -29.66
CA GLU A 178 8.89 4.19 -29.71
C GLU A 178 9.87 3.75 -28.61
N ARG A 179 9.37 3.51 -27.40
CA ARG A 179 10.24 3.21 -26.25
C ARG A 179 10.66 1.75 -26.15
N MET A 180 9.79 0.87 -26.62
CA MET A 180 10.01 -0.58 -26.56
C MET A 180 10.65 -1.11 -27.84
N GLU A 181 11.00 -0.24 -28.79
CA GLU A 181 11.54 -0.62 -30.10
C GLU A 181 12.79 -1.50 -30.02
N HIS A 182 13.50 -1.54 -28.89
CA HIS A 182 14.67 -2.39 -28.70
C HIS A 182 14.52 -3.42 -27.57
N ASP A 183 13.34 -3.52 -26.97
CA ASP A 183 13.07 -4.45 -25.88
C ASP A 183 12.68 -5.84 -26.40
N VAL A 184 13.02 -6.85 -25.60
CA VAL A 184 12.62 -8.25 -25.77
C VAL A 184 11.80 -8.64 -24.55
N PHE A 185 10.72 -9.41 -24.77
CA PHE A 185 9.81 -9.81 -23.69
C PHE A 185 9.75 -11.34 -23.57
N PRO A 186 10.83 -11.98 -23.07
CA PRO A 186 10.93 -13.43 -23.02
C PRO A 186 9.89 -14.07 -22.09
N SER A 187 9.45 -13.36 -21.04
CA SER A 187 8.49 -13.88 -20.07
C SER A 187 7.03 -13.60 -20.44
N LEU A 188 6.78 -12.86 -21.53
CA LEU A 188 5.46 -12.34 -21.84
C LEU A 188 4.58 -13.43 -22.45
N THR A 189 3.47 -13.68 -21.78
CA THR A 189 2.53 -14.76 -22.13
C THR A 189 1.15 -14.23 -22.53
N HIS A 190 0.82 -13.00 -22.11
CA HIS A 190 -0.48 -12.40 -22.36
C HIS A 190 -0.34 -10.92 -22.75
N VAL A 191 -0.97 -10.54 -23.86
CA VAL A 191 -1.12 -9.15 -24.30
C VAL A 191 -2.60 -8.89 -24.60
N SER A 192 -3.13 -7.77 -24.11
CA SER A 192 -4.51 -7.36 -24.40
C SER A 192 -4.57 -5.85 -24.60
N VAL A 193 -5.05 -5.40 -25.76
CA VAL A 193 -5.29 -3.98 -26.04
C VAL A 193 -6.80 -3.74 -26.14
N ARG A 194 -7.34 -2.80 -25.35
CA ARG A 194 -8.77 -2.46 -25.31
C ARG A 194 -8.98 -0.95 -25.45
N GLY A 195 -10.08 -0.60 -26.14
CA GLY A 195 -10.50 0.79 -26.32
C GLY A 195 -9.64 1.61 -27.29
N VAL A 196 -8.93 0.92 -28.18
CA VAL A 196 -8.13 1.49 -29.27
C VAL A 196 -8.72 1.02 -30.61
N PRO A 197 -8.69 1.82 -31.69
CA PRO A 197 -9.10 1.36 -33.02
C PRO A 197 -8.37 0.06 -33.41
N SER A 198 -9.11 -0.90 -33.99
CA SER A 198 -8.61 -2.27 -34.25
C SER A 198 -7.29 -2.28 -35.02
N ASN A 199 -7.16 -1.41 -36.03
CA ASN A 199 -5.95 -1.30 -36.85
C ASN A 199 -4.66 -1.00 -36.06
N SER A 200 -4.76 -0.32 -34.92
CA SER A 200 -3.62 0.06 -34.09
C SER A 200 -3.36 -1.00 -33.02
N ALA A 201 -4.43 -1.62 -32.51
CA ALA A 201 -4.34 -2.77 -31.60
C ALA A 201 -3.68 -3.98 -32.29
N ASP A 202 -4.02 -4.23 -33.55
CA ASP A 202 -3.46 -5.33 -34.35
C ASP A 202 -1.96 -5.13 -34.61
N LYS A 203 -1.55 -3.91 -34.97
CA LYS A 203 -0.14 -3.54 -35.14
C LYS A 203 0.67 -3.75 -33.87
N PHE A 204 0.13 -3.34 -32.72
CA PHE A 204 0.81 -3.51 -31.44
C PHE A 204 0.92 -4.99 -31.04
N SER A 205 -0.14 -5.77 -31.29
CA SER A 205 -0.13 -7.21 -31.03
C SER A 205 0.89 -7.94 -31.91
N LEU A 206 1.00 -7.53 -33.19
CA LEU A 206 2.02 -8.03 -34.12
C LEU A 206 3.43 -7.72 -33.61
N PHE A 207 3.67 -6.46 -33.21
CA PHE A 207 4.94 -6.01 -32.62
C PHE A 207 5.35 -6.86 -31.42
N CYS A 208 4.41 -7.18 -30.52
CA CYS A 208 4.69 -8.08 -29.40
C CYS A 208 4.97 -9.51 -29.90
N SER A 209 4.18 -10.05 -30.83
CA SER A 209 4.33 -11.44 -31.29
C SER A 209 5.70 -11.74 -31.91
N GLU A 210 6.29 -10.79 -32.65
CA GLU A 210 7.62 -10.93 -33.25
C GLU A 210 8.75 -10.98 -32.20
N ARG A 211 8.47 -10.49 -30.98
CA ARG A 211 9.45 -10.27 -29.91
C ARG A 211 9.20 -11.11 -28.65
N CYS A 212 8.19 -11.97 -28.71
CA CYS A 212 7.73 -12.78 -27.59
C CYS A 212 7.63 -14.26 -28.00
N PRO A 213 8.62 -15.10 -27.65
CA PRO A 213 8.62 -16.51 -28.05
C PRO A 213 7.48 -17.35 -27.42
N HIS A 214 6.78 -16.81 -26.42
CA HIS A 214 5.75 -17.52 -25.66
C HIS A 214 4.35 -16.87 -25.72
N LEU A 215 4.17 -15.86 -26.57
CA LEU A 215 2.89 -15.16 -26.68
C LEU A 215 1.85 -16.06 -27.34
N ARG A 216 0.76 -16.35 -26.63
CA ARG A 216 -0.42 -17.01 -27.19
C ARG A 216 -1.35 -15.92 -27.73
N ILE A 217 -1.46 -15.84 -29.05
CA ILE A 217 -2.39 -14.95 -29.78
C ILE A 217 -3.79 -15.57 -29.75
#